data_AF-A0A2E8J0N3-F1
#
_entry.id   AF-A0A2E8J0N3-F1
#
_cell.length_a   1.000
_cell.length_b   1.000
_cell.length_c   1.000
_cell.angle_alpha   90.00
_cell.angle_beta   90.00
_cell.angle_gamma   90.00
#
_symmetry.space_group_name_H-M   'P 1'
#
loop_
_entity.id
_entity.type
_entity.pdbx_description
1 polymer ?
#
loop_
_entity_poly.entity_id
_entity_poly.type
_entity_poly.pdbx_seq_one_letter_code
_entity_poly.pdbx_strand_id
1 'polypeptide(L)' 'MSTTLIPAYGRDYKSAKAVKADWNDERDFIIADMFNPYDGKPINKNDADRAGIKVSIRYNKLTKQVQI' A
#
# COMPACT_ATOMS: atom_id res chain seq x y z
N MET A 1 10.67 -10.22 -3.12
CA MET A 1 10.42 -8.89 -3.71
C MET A 1 9.14 -8.36 -3.09
N SER A 2 9.10 -7.09 -2.71
CA SER A 2 7.92 -6.48 -2.07
C SER A 2 7.42 -5.32 -2.90
N THR A 3 6.14 -5.31 -3.20
CA THR A 3 5.51 -4.25 -4.00
C THR A 3 5.35 -3.01 -3.13
N THR A 4 5.82 -1.87 -3.62
CA THR A 4 5.65 -0.59 -2.92
C THR A 4 4.26 -0.04 -3.21
N LEU A 5 3.53 0.34 -2.16
CA LEU A 5 2.21 0.94 -2.24
C LEU A 5 2.23 2.36 -1.67
N ILE A 6 1.32 3.20 -2.14
CA ILE A 6 1.05 4.53 -1.62
C ILE A 6 -0.44 4.65 -1.29
N PRO A 7 -0.83 5.54 -0.37
CA PRO A 7 -2.23 5.75 -0.07
C PRO A 7 -2.99 6.25 -1.31
N ALA A 8 -4.15 5.68 -1.59
CA ALA A 8 -5.01 6.16 -2.66
C ALA A 8 -5.71 7.48 -2.28
N TYR A 9 -6.16 8.21 -3.29
CA TYR A 9 -7.05 9.37 -3.15
C TYR A 9 -6.51 10.52 -2.27
N GLY A 10 -5.19 10.73 -2.28
CA GLY A 10 -4.54 11.82 -1.54
C GLY A 10 -4.55 11.66 -0.02
N ARG A 11 -4.85 10.45 0.49
CA ARG A 11 -4.73 10.15 1.92
C ARG A 11 -3.26 10.25 2.35
N ASP A 12 -2.98 10.80 3.52
CA ASP A 12 -1.65 10.75 4.11
C ASP A 12 -1.76 10.32 5.57
N TYR A 13 -1.05 9.26 5.92
CA TYR A 13 -1.06 8.74 7.28
C TYR A 13 0.16 9.25 8.03
N LYS A 14 -0.03 9.73 9.26
CA LYS A 14 1.07 10.15 10.13
C LYS A 14 1.72 9.00 10.90
N SER A 15 1.06 7.84 10.94
CA SER A 15 1.50 6.68 11.71
C SER A 15 1.27 5.36 10.97
N ALA A 16 2.19 4.41 11.16
CA ALA A 16 2.05 3.05 10.65
C ALA A 16 0.79 2.33 11.16
N LYS A 17 0.30 2.67 12.37
CA LYS A 17 -0.92 2.09 12.93
C LYS A 17 -2.16 2.48 12.12
N ALA A 18 -2.24 3.73 11.68
CA ALA A 18 -3.33 4.19 10.82
C ALA A 18 -3.29 3.50 9.45
N VAL A 19 -2.09 3.35 8.87
CA VAL A 19 -1.91 2.60 7.61
C VAL A 19 -2.41 1.17 7.75
N LYS A 20 -2.01 0.46 8.81
CA LYS A 20 -2.44 -0.92 9.06
C LYS A 20 -3.94 -1.02 9.34
N ALA A 21 -4.53 -0.03 10.00
CA ALA A 21 -5.97 0.01 10.22
C ALA A 21 -6.71 0.12 8.89
N ASP A 22 -6.34 1.08 8.03
CA ASP A 22 -6.97 1.27 6.71
C ASP A 22 -6.71 0.08 5.77
N TRP A 23 -5.53 -0.55 5.84
CA TRP A 23 -5.27 -1.80 5.10
C TRP A 23 -6.14 -2.96 5.57
N ASN A 24 -6.37 -3.07 6.89
CA ASN A 24 -7.27 -4.08 7.44
C ASN A 24 -8.75 -3.77 7.19
N ASP A 25 -9.10 -2.51 7.01
CA ASP A 25 -10.43 -2.02 6.60
C ASP A 25 -10.68 -2.22 5.08
N GLU A 26 -9.85 -3.04 4.42
CA GLU A 26 -9.92 -3.38 2.99
C GLU A 26 -9.92 -2.17 2.06
N ARG A 27 -9.33 -1.04 2.49
CA ARG A 27 -9.26 0.16 1.66
C ARG A 27 -8.26 0.00 0.52
N ASP A 28 -8.53 0.73 -0.55
CA ASP A 28 -7.64 0.78 -1.70
C ASP A 28 -6.35 1.58 -1.41
N PHE A 29 -5.25 1.04 -1.91
CA PHE A 29 -3.94 1.68 -2.01
C PHE A 29 -3.48 1.63 -3.46
N ILE A 30 -2.65 2.57 -3.88
CA ILE A 30 -2.12 2.58 -5.26
C ILE A 30 -0.77 1.86 -5.26
N ILE A 31 -0.57 0.95 -6.21
CA ILE A 31 0.75 0.38 -6.48
C ILE A 31 1.65 1.49 -7.04
N ALA A 32 2.80 1.70 -6.42
CA ALA A 32 3.81 2.67 -6.81
C ALA A 32 5.15 1.97 -6.94
N ASP A 33 5.26 1.11 -7.94
CA ASP A 33 6.43 0.28 -8.20
C ASP A 33 6.66 0.21 -9.71
N MET A 34 7.69 0.92 -10.17
CA MET A 34 8.04 1.03 -11.59
C MET A 34 8.38 -0.32 -12.25
N PHE A 35 8.77 -1.31 -11.46
CA PHE A 35 9.07 -2.66 -11.98
C PHE A 35 7.83 -3.57 -11.99
N ASN A 36 6.70 -3.10 -11.47
CA ASN A 36 5.46 -3.84 -11.44
C ASN A 36 4.59 -3.46 -12.66
N PRO A 37 4.11 -4.43 -13.45
CA PRO A 37 3.19 -4.15 -14.57
C PRO A 37 1.86 -3.51 -14.13
N TYR A 38 1.53 -3.57 -12.84
CA TYR A 38 0.34 -2.95 -12.25
C TYR A 38 0.62 -1.59 -11.58
N ASP A 39 1.74 -0.93 -11.89
CA ASP A 39 2.03 0.42 -11.41
C ASP A 39 0.86 1.40 -11.69
N GLY A 40 0.50 2.20 -10.69
CA GLY A 40 -0.62 3.13 -10.73
C GLY A 40 -2.01 2.49 -10.53
N LYS A 41 -2.11 1.16 -10.39
CA LYS A 41 -3.40 0.48 -10.14
C LYS A 41 -3.75 0.45 -8.66
N PRO A 42 -5.05 0.50 -8.29
CA PRO A 42 -5.48 0.25 -6.94
C PRO A 42 -5.31 -1.23 -6.57
N ILE A 43 -4.94 -1.49 -5.33
CA ILE A 43 -4.84 -2.81 -4.71
C ILE A 43 -5.36 -2.72 -3.27
N ASN A 44 -6.06 -3.76 -2.83
CA ASN A 44 -6.52 -3.91 -1.46
C ASN A 44 -5.86 -5.15 -0.82
N LYS A 45 -6.20 -5.40 0.45
CA LYS A 45 -5.70 -6.55 1.20
C LYS A 45 -6.07 -7.90 0.57
N ASN A 46 -7.31 -8.05 0.09
CA ASN A 46 -7.80 -9.30 -0.49
C ASN A 46 -7.05 -9.64 -1.78
N ASP A 47 -6.79 -8.65 -2.64
CA ASP A 47 -6.02 -8.82 -3.86
C ASP A 47 -4.56 -9.17 -3.56
N ALA A 48 -3.95 -8.53 -2.56
CA ALA A 48 -2.59 -8.85 -2.12
C ALA A 48 -2.49 -10.27 -1.53
N ASP A 49 -3.49 -10.70 -0.76
CA ASP A 49 -3.56 -12.04 -0.17
C ASP A 49 -3.75 -13.12 -1.25
N ARG A 50 -4.67 -12.89 -2.20
CA ARG A 50 -4.87 -13.75 -3.39
C ARG A 50 -3.61 -13.87 -4.24
N ALA A 51 -2.87 -12.77 -4.39
CA ALA A 51 -1.62 -12.77 -5.13
C ALA A 51 -0.44 -13.33 -4.32
N GLY A 52 -0.59 -13.50 -2.99
CA GLY A 52 0.47 -13.98 -2.10
C GLY A 52 1.71 -13.08 -2.07
N ILE A 53 1.55 -11.77 -2.36
CA ILE A 53 2.66 -10.83 -2.44
C ILE A 53 2.86 -10.07 -1.14
N LYS A 54 4.13 -9.79 -0.81
CA LYS A 54 4.45 -8.88 0.31
C LYS A 54 4.33 -7.44 -0.17
N VAL A 55 3.64 -6.60 0.60
CA VAL A 55 3.44 -5.20 0.26
C VAL A 55 4.11 -4.27 1.28
N SER A 56 4.66 -3.18 0.79
CA SER A 56 5.29 -2.13 1.62
C SER A 56 4.59 -0.81 1.37
N ILE A 57 3.83 -0.32 2.34
CA ILE A 57 3.06 0.91 2.19
C ILE A 57 3.87 2.11 2.67
N ARG A 58 4.07 3.09 1.79
CA ARG A 58 4.68 4.37 2.13
C ARG A 58 3.65 5.32 2.73
N TYR A 59 4.07 6.07 3.74
CA TYR A 59 3.23 7.02 4.47
C TYR A 59 4.03 8.25 4.90
N ASN A 60 3.35 9.25 5.47
CA ASN A 60 3.93 10.51 5.92
C ASN A 60 4.66 11.23 4.77
N LYS A 61 3.91 11.67 3.76
CA LYS A 61 4.45 12.27 2.53
C LYS A 61 5.44 11.36 1.79
N LEU A 62 5.19 10.06 1.78
CA LEU A 62 6.04 9.04 1.13
C LEU A 62 7.46 8.91 1.73
N THR A 63 7.71 9.53 2.89
CA THR A 63 9.04 9.52 3.52
C THR A 63 9.29 8.30 4.39
N LYS A 64 8.23 7.67 4.90
CA LYS A 64 8.31 6.48 5.75
C LYS A 64 7.65 5.31 5.04
N GLN A 65 8.03 4.08 5.41
CA GLN A 65 7.42 2.86 4.90
C GLN A 65 7.11 1.88 6.03
N VAL A 66 6.05 1.09 5.85
CA VAL A 66 5.69 -0.02 6.74
C VAL A 66 5.41 -1.25 5.90
N GLN A 67 6.00 -2.38 6.28
CA GLN A 67 5.68 -3.68 5.69
C GLN A 67 4.46 -4.27 6.40
N ILE A 68 3.58 -4.87 5.59
CA ILE A 68 2.36 -5.56 6.04
C ILE A 68 2.36 -6.96 5.46
#